data_AF-A0A1I8F576-F1
#
_entry.id   AF-A0A1I8F576-F1
#
_cell.length_a   1.000
_cell.length_b   1.000
_cell.length_c   1.000
_cell.angle_alpha   90.00
_cell.angle_beta   90.00
_cell.angle_gamma   90.00
#
_symmetry.space_group_name_H-M   'P 1'
#
loop_
_entity.id
_entity.type
_entity.pdbx_description
1 polymer ?
#
loop_
_entity_poly.entity_id
_entity_poly.type
_entity_poly.pdbx_seq_one_letter_code
_entity_poly.pdbx_strand_id
1 'polypeptide(L)'
;MERKLRYLEKEIRKDGIPILDTGDNPEAPNPREMVDLEATLEKLENELREVNAYAESLKKNFLELTELKHILRKTQTFFEEALHDQHMTEEAVGLMTEEAGHDGLAVRQLAFD
;
A
#
# COMPACT_ATOMS: atom_id res chain seq x y z
N MET A 1 -21.62 -31.04 -10.64
CA MET A 1 -20.18 -31.31 -10.83
C MET A 1 -19.48 -30.48 -11.92
N GLU A 2 -19.90 -30.50 -13.19
CA GLU A 2 -19.20 -29.85 -14.33
C GLU A 2 -18.84 -28.36 -14.12
N ARG A 3 -19.76 -27.57 -13.54
CA ARG A 3 -19.51 -26.17 -13.18
C ARG A 3 -18.34 -26.00 -12.20
N LYS A 4 -18.24 -26.88 -11.19
CA LYS A 4 -17.19 -26.86 -10.17
C LYS A 4 -15.82 -27.15 -10.80
N LEU A 5 -15.77 -28.16 -11.67
CA LEU A 5 -14.56 -28.53 -12.43
C LEU A 5 -14.09 -27.38 -13.33
N ARG A 6 -14.99 -26.75 -14.09
CA ARG A 6 -14.66 -25.58 -14.92
C ARG A 6 -14.09 -24.42 -14.09
N TYR A 7 -14.63 -24.18 -12.91
CA TYR A 7 -14.11 -23.15 -12.01
C TYR A 7 -12.70 -23.46 -11.54
N LEU A 8 -12.46 -24.68 -11.04
CA LEU A 8 -11.14 -25.13 -10.58
C LEU A 8 -10.11 -25.08 -11.71
N GLU A 9 -10.45 -25.60 -12.90
CA GLU A 9 -9.56 -25.56 -14.06
C GLU A 9 -9.16 -24.12 -14.41
N LYS A 10 -10.13 -23.19 -14.38
CA LYS A 10 -9.87 -21.77 -14.64
C LYS A 10 -8.90 -21.16 -13.63
N GLU A 11 -9.08 -21.44 -12.34
CA GLU A 11 -8.20 -20.92 -11.29
C GLU A 11 -6.79 -21.54 -11.37
N ILE A 12 -6.67 -22.84 -11.64
CA ILE A 12 -5.37 -23.53 -11.84
C ILE A 12 -4.60 -22.90 -13.01
N ARG A 13 -5.28 -22.70 -14.15
CA ARG A 13 -4.68 -22.05 -15.33
C ARG A 13 -4.30 -20.60 -15.07
N LYS A 14 -5.12 -19.86 -14.32
CA LYS A 14 -4.88 -18.46 -13.94
C LYS A 14 -3.61 -18.32 -13.10
N ASP A 15 -3.32 -19.29 -12.24
CA ASP A 15 -2.11 -19.32 -11.42
C ASP A 15 -0.90 -19.94 -12.15
N GLY A 16 -1.04 -20.27 -13.43
CA GLY A 16 0.05 -20.82 -14.26
C GLY A 16 0.46 -22.23 -13.87
N ILE A 17 -0.39 -22.95 -13.14
CA ILE A 17 -0.12 -24.33 -12.73
C ILE A 17 -0.43 -25.25 -13.92
N PRO A 18 0.55 -26.04 -14.42
CA PRO A 18 0.32 -26.93 -15.55
C PRO A 18 -0.58 -28.11 -15.15
N ILE A 19 -1.64 -28.33 -15.93
CA ILE A 19 -2.48 -29.52 -15.79
C ILE A 19 -1.83 -30.65 -16.58
N LEU A 20 -1.50 -31.74 -15.89
CA LEU A 20 -0.96 -32.94 -16.52
C LEU A 20 -2.10 -33.70 -17.22
N ASP A 21 -1.93 -33.98 -18.50
CA ASP A 21 -2.79 -34.91 -19.23
C ASP A 21 -2.13 -36.29 -19.20
N THR A 22 -2.76 -37.23 -18.49
CA THR A 22 -2.25 -38.59 -18.31
C THR A 22 -2.59 -39.48 -19.52
N GLY A 23 -3.36 -39.00 -20.49
CA GLY A 23 -3.73 -39.73 -21.72
C GLY A 23 -4.70 -40.90 -21.53
N ASP A 24 -4.80 -41.43 -20.31
CA ASP A 24 -5.75 -42.48 -19.92
C ASP A 24 -6.99 -41.86 -19.25
N ASN A 25 -8.17 -42.17 -19.80
CA ASN A 25 -9.43 -41.81 -19.17
C ASN A 25 -9.88 -42.97 -18.26
N PRO A 26 -9.98 -42.76 -16.94
CA PRO A 26 -10.34 -43.83 -16.01
C PRO A 26 -11.76 -44.35 -16.25
N GLU A 27 -12.05 -45.56 -15.76
CA GLU A 27 -13.40 -46.08 -15.74
C GLU A 27 -14.31 -45.18 -14.88
N ALA A 28 -15.59 -45.09 -15.28
CA ALA A 28 -16.55 -44.26 -14.58
C ALA A 28 -16.69 -44.71 -13.10
N PRO A 29 -16.56 -43.80 -12.13
CA PRO A 29 -16.71 -44.14 -10.72
C PRO A 29 -18.14 -44.58 -10.42
N ASN A 30 -18.31 -45.39 -9.38
CA ASN A 30 -19.64 -45.85 -8.99
C ASN A 30 -20.48 -44.70 -8.38
N PRO A 31 -21.81 -44.85 -8.27
CA PRO A 31 -22.67 -43.76 -7.80
C PRO A 31 -22.35 -43.24 -6.38
N ARG A 32 -21.82 -44.07 -5.48
CA ARG A 32 -21.43 -43.63 -4.12
C ARG A 32 -20.17 -42.78 -4.16
N GLU A 33 -19.15 -43.26 -4.87
CA GLU A 33 -17.91 -42.52 -5.10
C GLU A 33 -18.15 -41.20 -5.81
N MET A 34 -19.13 -41.15 -6.72
CA MET A 34 -19.53 -39.91 -7.39
C MET A 34 -20.08 -38.87 -6.42
N VAL A 35 -20.86 -39.29 -5.40
CA VAL A 35 -21.39 -38.37 -4.37
C VAL A 35 -20.26 -37.84 -3.50
N ASP A 36 -19.34 -38.71 -3.08
CA ASP A 36 -18.17 -38.31 -2.29
C ASP A 36 -17.26 -37.36 -3.08
N LEU A 37 -17.07 -37.62 -4.38
CA LEU A 37 -16.33 -36.75 -5.27
C LEU A 37 -17.01 -35.39 -5.43
N GLU A 38 -18.34 -35.35 -5.54
CA GLU A 38 -19.05 -34.07 -5.63
C GLU A 38 -18.92 -33.23 -4.36
N ALA A 39 -18.94 -33.87 -3.19
CA ALA A 39 -18.75 -33.22 -1.90
C ALA A 39 -17.33 -32.67 -1.73
N THR A 40 -16.30 -33.43 -2.14
CA THR A 40 -14.91 -32.96 -2.10
C THR A 40 -14.68 -31.78 -3.05
N LEU A 41 -15.23 -31.84 -4.27
CA LEU A 41 -15.18 -30.73 -5.22
C LEU A 41 -15.91 -29.48 -4.72
N GLU A 42 -17.03 -29.64 -4.01
CA GLU A 42 -17.74 -28.50 -3.40
C GLU A 42 -16.93 -27.82 -2.32
N LYS A 43 -16.36 -28.63 -1.42
CA LYS A 43 -15.50 -28.13 -0.35
C LYS A 43 -14.31 -27.36 -0.93
N LEU A 44 -13.65 -27.93 -1.94
CA LEU A 44 -12.50 -27.31 -2.58
C LEU A 44 -12.87 -25.99 -3.29
N GLU A 45 -14.01 -25.94 -3.98
CA GLU A 45 -14.51 -24.70 -4.60
C GLU A 45 -14.74 -23.60 -3.55
N ASN A 46 -15.36 -23.94 -2.41
CA ASN A 46 -15.64 -22.99 -1.35
C ASN A 46 -14.34 -22.48 -0.70
N GLU A 47 -13.42 -23.39 -0.35
CA GLU A 47 -12.11 -23.03 0.22
C GLU A 47 -11.33 -22.10 -0.71
N LEU A 48 -11.31 -22.39 -2.01
CA LEU A 48 -10.61 -21.55 -2.99
C LEU A 48 -11.25 -20.16 -3.12
N ARG A 49 -12.58 -20.07 -3.12
CA ARG A 49 -13.29 -18.78 -3.13
C ARG A 49 -13.01 -17.97 -1.88
N GLU A 50 -13.03 -18.61 -0.72
CA GLU A 50 -12.72 -17.95 0.55
C GLU A 50 -11.29 -17.42 0.56
N VAL A 51 -10.30 -18.26 0.24
CA VAL A 51 -8.89 -17.86 0.18
C VAL A 51 -8.69 -16.69 -0.79
N ASN A 52 -9.29 -16.73 -1.97
CA ASN A 52 -9.22 -15.65 -2.94
C ASN A 52 -9.81 -14.33 -2.40
N ALA A 53 -10.99 -14.39 -1.75
CA ALA A 53 -11.61 -13.22 -1.15
C ALA A 53 -10.77 -12.64 0.01
N TYR A 54 -10.17 -13.51 0.82
CA TYR A 54 -9.26 -13.10 1.88
C TYR A 54 -7.99 -12.47 1.32
N ALA A 55 -7.40 -13.02 0.26
CA ALA A 55 -6.22 -12.47 -0.40
C ALA A 55 -6.49 -11.08 -0.99
N GLU A 56 -7.63 -10.89 -1.65
CA GLU A 56 -8.04 -9.59 -2.18
C GLU A 56 -8.23 -8.55 -1.06
N SER A 57 -8.96 -8.93 -0.01
CA SER A 57 -9.19 -8.09 1.17
C SER A 57 -7.87 -7.71 1.85
N LEU A 58 -6.97 -8.66 2.03
CA LEU A 58 -5.66 -8.44 2.63
C LEU A 58 -4.82 -7.48 1.79
N LYS A 59 -4.80 -7.67 0.46
CA LYS A 59 -4.08 -6.77 -0.46
C LYS A 59 -4.64 -5.35 -0.39
N LYS A 60 -5.96 -5.19 -0.36
CA LYS A 60 -6.61 -3.88 -0.22
C LYS A 60 -6.22 -3.21 1.10
N ASN A 61 -6.36 -3.90 2.22
CA ASN A 61 -6.00 -3.38 3.54
C ASN A 61 -4.53 -2.97 3.61
N PHE A 62 -3.64 -3.78 3.03
CA PHE A 62 -2.20 -3.47 2.98
C PHE A 62 -1.91 -2.18 2.18
N LEU A 63 -2.57 -2.00 1.04
CA LEU A 63 -2.41 -0.80 0.22
C LEU A 63 -2.91 0.45 0.94
N GLU A 64 -4.11 0.39 1.53
CA GLU A 64 -4.69 1.51 2.31
C GLU A 64 -3.78 1.92 3.46
N LEU A 65 -3.24 0.95 4.22
CA LEU A 65 -2.30 1.23 5.31
C LEU A 65 -0.97 1.79 4.81
N THR A 66 -0.50 1.33 3.64
CA THR A 66 0.74 1.83 3.02
C THR A 66 0.58 3.28 2.55
N GLU A 67 -0.55 3.61 1.95
CA GLU A 67 -0.88 4.99 1.55
C GLU A 67 -0.98 5.91 2.77
N LEU A 68 -1.66 5.49 3.83
CA LEU A 68 -1.75 6.24 5.08
C LEU A 68 -0.35 6.49 5.68
N LYS A 69 0.50 5.45 5.71
CA LYS A 69 1.89 5.58 6.15
C LYS A 69 2.67 6.59 5.31
N HIS A 70 2.46 6.64 3.99
CA HIS A 70 3.10 7.63 3.13
C HIS A 70 2.62 9.05 3.39
N ILE A 71 1.32 9.24 3.61
CA ILE A 71 0.76 10.54 3.96
C ILE A 71 1.39 11.04 5.27
N LEU A 72 1.41 10.21 6.32
CA LEU A 72 2.00 10.59 7.61
C LEU A 72 3.47 11.02 7.48
N ARG A 73 4.27 10.28 6.69
CA ARG A 73 5.67 10.63 6.45
C ARG A 73 5.82 11.98 5.73
N LYS A 74 5.06 12.19 4.65
CA LYS A 74 5.11 13.45 3.89
C LYS A 74 4.64 14.63 4.73
N THR A 75 3.58 14.46 5.51
CA THR A 75 3.07 15.49 6.41
C THR A 75 4.09 15.85 7.49
N GLN A 76 4.79 14.85 8.05
CA GLN A 76 5.87 15.10 9.00
C GLN A 76 6.99 15.94 8.36
N THR A 77 7.49 15.54 7.19
CA THR A 77 8.52 16.29 6.46
C THR A 77 8.04 17.71 6.12
N PHE A 78 6.78 17.86 5.68
CA PHE A 78 6.19 19.16 5.39
C PHE A 78 6.20 20.11 6.60
N PHE A 79 5.87 19.60 7.80
CA PHE A 79 5.93 20.41 9.02
C PHE A 79 7.37 20.72 9.46
N GLU A 80 8.30 19.78 9.29
CA GLU A 80 9.72 20.00 9.58
C GLU A 80 10.31 21.10 8.67
N GLU A 81 9.99 21.08 7.37
CA GLU A 81 10.40 22.11 6.41
C GLU A 81 9.79 23.48 6.73
N ALA A 82 8.49 23.53 7.06
CA ALA A 82 7.83 24.79 7.42
C ALA A 82 8.41 25.44 8.68
N LEU A 83 8.78 24.64 9.68
CA LEU A 83 9.46 25.14 10.89
C LEU A 83 10.88 25.64 10.57
N HIS A 84 11.60 24.98 9.66
CA HIS A 84 12.91 25.43 9.21
C HIS A 84 12.81 26.77 8.47
N ASP A 85 11.85 26.91 7.55
CA ASP A 85 11.60 28.16 6.82
C ASP A 85 11.24 29.31 7.78
N GLN A 86 10.40 29.07 8.79
CA GLN A 86 10.07 30.06 9.81
C GLN A 86 11.32 30.52 10.58
N HIS A 87 12.17 29.59 11.01
CA HIS A 87 13.40 29.92 11.72
C HIS A 87 14.35 30.77 10.86
N MET A 88 14.52 30.42 9.59
CA MET A 88 15.34 31.19 8.66
C MET A 88 14.79 32.61 8.43
N THR A 89 13.47 32.77 8.38
CA THR A 89 12.85 34.10 8.27
C THR A 89 13.05 34.94 9.54
N GLU A 90 12.94 34.36 10.73
CA GLU A 90 13.16 35.07 11.99
C GLU A 90 14.62 35.49 12.17
N GLU A 91 15.58 34.63 11.82
CA GLU A 91 17.02 34.97 11.84
C GLU A 91 17.37 36.06 10.83
N ALA A 92 16.81 36.01 9.61
CA ALA A 92 17.02 37.05 8.60
C ALA A 92 16.45 38.41 9.05
N VAL A 93 15.28 38.42 9.68
CA VAL A 93 14.69 39.65 10.26
C VAL A 93 15.56 40.17 11.41
N GLY A 94 16.04 39.29 12.29
CA GLY A 94 16.96 39.65 13.39
C GLY A 94 18.22 40.34 12.89
N LEU A 95 18.91 39.73 11.91
CA LEU A 95 20.13 40.30 11.30
C LEU A 95 19.88 41.67 10.65
N MET A 96 18.75 41.85 9.95
CA MET A 96 18.39 43.13 9.36
C MET A 96 18.12 44.22 10.41
N THR A 97 17.56 43.86 11.56
CA THR A 97 17.34 44.82 12.67
C THR A 97 18.63 45.20 13.37
N GLU A 98 19.61 44.30 13.45
CA GLU A 98 20.93 44.59 14.03
C GLU A 98 21.77 45.49 13.12
N GLU A 99 21.74 45.29 11.79
CA GLU A 99 22.43 46.19 10.83
C GLU A 99 21.81 47.61 10.83
N ALA A 100 20.48 47.73 10.93
CA ALA A 100 19.81 49.04 11.02
C ALA A 100 20.12 49.80 12.33
N GLY A 101 20.49 49.08 13.40
CA GLY A 101 20.90 49.67 14.68
C GLY A 101 22.32 50.25 14.68
N HIS A 102 23.18 49.79 13.77
CA HIS A 102 24.58 50.22 13.72
C HIS A 102 24.82 51.49 12.89
N ASP A 103 24.00 51.75 11.86
CA ASP A 103 24.14 52.96 11.01
C ASP A 103 23.55 54.24 11.66
N GLY A 104 22.70 54.12 12.69
CA GLY A 104 22.10 55.25 13.40
C GLY A 104 23.02 55.95 14.41
N LEU A 105 24.14 55.34 14.80
CA LEU A 105 25.04 55.85 15.86
C LEU A 105 26.27 56.58 15.33
N ALA A 106 26.57 56.52 14.03
CA ALA A 106 27.74 57.19 13.45
C ALA A 106 27.53 58.69 13.16
N VAL A 107 26.29 59.18 13.10
CA VAL A 107 26.00 60.58 12.71
C VAL A 107 25.99 61.57 13.89
N ARG A 108 26.05 61.09 15.14
CA ARG A 108 25.85 61.96 16.33
C ARG A 108 27.12 62.58 16.93
N GLN A 109 28.31 62.31 16.40
CA GLN A 109 29.58 62.75 17.01
C GLN A 109 30.30 63.91 16.27
N LEU A 110 29.71 64.51 15.23
CA LEU A 110 30.37 65.60 14.47
C LEU A 110 29.65 66.97 14.55
N ALA A 111 28.82 67.20 15.57
CA ALA A 111 28.08 68.45 15.71
C ALA A 111 28.32 69.17 17.05
N PHE A 112 29.53 69.08 17.61
CA PHE A 112 30.01 70.02 18.63
C PHE A 112 31.55 70.07 18.56
N ASP A 113 32.06 70.98 17.75
CA ASP A 113 33.28 71.76 17.99
C ASP A 113 33.11 73.13 17.31
#